data_AF-A0A3M1RWA9-F1
#
_entry.id   AF-A0A3M1RWA9-F1
#
_cell.length_a   1.000
_cell.length_b   1.000
_cell.length_c   1.000
_cell.angle_alpha   90.00
_cell.angle_beta   90.00
_cell.angle_gamma   90.00
#
_symmetry.space_group_name_H-M   'P 1'
#
loop_
_entity.id
_entity.type
_entity.pdbx_description
1 polymer ?
#
loop_
_entity_poly.entity_id
_entity_poly.type
_entity_poly.pdbx_seq_one_letter_code
_entity_poly.pdbx_strand_id
1 'polypeptide(L)'
;MQPTAERLLTGMLMLAVILMIWTQGAQSALVINEAAVEATLDQVRLPQREFGQLSLRRCPACTVETWRVDADTRYLLGMQAVSLDEFLAAADDGPAAAAMLVIFHEPGGRRITRLRLSWPPGAGR
;
A
#
# COMPACT_ATOMS: atom_id res chain seq x y z
N MET A 1 56.80 27.94 -28.52
CA MET A 1 56.28 28.55 -27.27
C MET A 1 54.77 28.67 -27.42
N GLN A 2 53.96 27.78 -26.81
CA GLN A 2 52.51 27.93 -26.53
C GLN A 2 51.72 26.69 -25.99
N PRO A 3 52.30 25.53 -25.59
CA PRO A 3 51.46 24.37 -25.20
C PRO A 3 50.93 24.40 -23.74
N THR A 4 51.20 25.44 -22.95
CA THR A 4 50.85 25.49 -21.52
C THR A 4 49.41 25.93 -21.24
N ALA A 5 48.83 26.77 -22.11
CA ALA A 5 47.50 27.35 -21.87
C ALA A 5 46.36 26.33 -22.08
N GLU A 6 46.44 25.47 -23.10
CA GLU A 6 45.39 24.48 -23.38
C GLU A 6 45.31 23.39 -22.30
N ARG A 7 46.45 22.95 -21.76
CA ARG A 7 46.50 21.96 -20.68
C ARG A 7 45.89 22.46 -19.36
N LEU A 8 46.04 23.75 -19.08
CA LEU A 8 45.42 24.40 -17.92
C LEU A 8 43.90 24.49 -18.08
N LEU A 9 43.42 24.81 -19.29
CA LEU A 9 41.99 24.91 -19.56
C LEU A 9 41.28 23.56 -19.40
N THR A 10 41.85 22.48 -19.95
CA THR A 10 41.26 21.14 -19.86
C THR A 10 41.25 20.60 -18.44
N GLY A 11 42.33 20.87 -17.67
CA GLY A 11 42.40 20.47 -16.26
C GLY A 11 41.35 21.18 -15.41
N MET A 12 41.15 22.48 -15.63
CA MET A 12 40.15 23.27 -14.92
C MET A 12 38.71 22.85 -15.29
N LEU A 13 38.46 22.50 -16.56
CA LEU A 13 37.18 21.98 -17.01
C LEU A 13 36.84 20.63 -16.36
N MET A 14 37.81 19.69 -16.31
CA MET A 14 37.59 18.40 -15.65
C MET A 14 37.33 18.54 -14.15
N LEU A 15 38.06 19.43 -13.46
CA LEU A 15 37.85 19.67 -12.04
C LEU A 15 36.46 20.27 -11.76
N ALA A 16 35.99 21.17 -12.62
CA ALA A 16 34.64 21.74 -12.53
C ALA A 16 33.55 20.67 -12.72
N VAL A 17 33.73 19.75 -13.68
CA VAL A 17 32.81 18.62 -13.90
C VAL A 17 32.78 17.69 -12.69
N ILE A 18 33.94 17.36 -12.12
CA ILE A 18 34.02 16.52 -10.92
C ILE A 18 33.26 17.21 -9.77
N LEU A 19 33.52 18.49 -9.50
CA LEU A 19 32.86 19.23 -8.43
C LEU A 19 31.33 19.31 -8.61
N MET A 20 30.81 19.35 -9.84
CA MET A 20 29.36 19.32 -10.12
C MET A 20 28.70 17.96 -9.85
N ILE A 21 29.46 16.85 -9.86
CA ILE A 21 28.93 15.52 -9.55
C ILE A 21 28.71 15.36 -8.04
N TRP A 22 29.55 15.99 -7.21
CA TRP A 22 29.48 15.86 -5.74
C TRP A 22 28.37 16.71 -5.09
N THR A 23 27.80 17.70 -5.79
CA THR A 23 26.72 18.54 -5.23
C THR A 23 25.33 17.92 -5.37
N GLN A 24 25.19 16.87 -6.18
CA GLN A 24 23.93 16.16 -6.34
C GLN A 24 23.81 15.03 -5.32
N GLY A 25 23.64 15.41 -4.05
CA GLY A 25 23.16 14.47 -3.05
C GLY A 25 21.80 13.96 -3.50
N ALA A 26 21.70 12.67 -3.84
CA ALA A 26 20.44 12.04 -4.21
C ALA A 26 19.50 12.05 -3.00
N GLN A 27 18.66 13.09 -2.91
CA GLN A 27 17.60 13.16 -1.92
C GLN A 27 16.48 12.24 -2.37
N SER A 28 16.55 10.98 -1.97
CA SER A 28 15.42 10.06 -2.10
C SER A 28 14.39 10.42 -1.03
N ALA A 29 13.33 11.12 -1.43
CA ALA A 29 12.20 11.33 -0.54
C ALA A 29 11.53 9.97 -0.24
N LEU A 30 11.28 9.70 1.03
CA LEU A 30 10.45 8.57 1.43
C LEU A 30 9.02 8.86 0.99
N VAL A 31 8.51 8.07 0.05
CA VAL A 31 7.11 8.13 -0.40
C VAL A 31 6.35 7.00 0.26
N ILE A 32 5.41 7.35 1.14
CA ILE A 32 4.42 6.38 1.64
C ILE A 32 3.59 5.98 0.43
N ASN A 33 3.57 4.69 0.10
CA ASN A 33 2.83 4.16 -1.04
C ASN A 33 1.48 3.55 -0.62
N GLU A 34 1.35 3.13 0.63
CA GLU A 34 0.17 2.44 1.16
C GLU A 34 0.05 2.69 2.66
N ALA A 35 -1.18 2.86 3.13
CA ALA A 35 -1.53 2.87 4.55
C ALA A 35 -2.46 1.69 4.85
N ALA A 36 -2.57 1.29 6.11
CA ALA A 36 -3.39 0.15 6.51
C ALA A 36 -4.20 0.46 7.78
N VAL A 37 -5.40 -0.12 7.84
CA VAL A 37 -6.20 -0.20 9.06
C VAL A 37 -6.56 -1.65 9.33
N GLU A 38 -6.64 -2.00 10.61
CA GLU A 38 -7.04 -3.31 11.09
C GLU A 38 -8.48 -3.25 11.61
N ALA A 39 -9.27 -4.26 11.27
CA ALA A 39 -10.67 -4.38 11.69
C ALA A 39 -11.06 -5.86 11.78
N THR A 40 -12.12 -6.16 12.52
CA THR A 40 -12.75 -7.48 12.50
C THR A 40 -13.86 -7.54 11.45
N LEU A 41 -14.25 -8.74 11.01
CA LEU A 41 -15.28 -8.86 9.96
C LEU A 41 -16.65 -8.33 10.40
N ASP A 42 -16.97 -8.31 11.70
CA ASP A 42 -18.22 -7.73 12.22
C ASP A 42 -18.23 -6.18 12.18
N GLN A 43 -17.06 -5.56 12.03
CA GLN A 43 -16.90 -4.11 11.87
C GLN A 43 -17.00 -3.67 10.41
N VAL A 44 -17.06 -4.61 9.47
CA VAL A 44 -16.86 -4.35 8.04
C VAL A 44 -17.98 -4.98 7.22
N ARG A 45 -18.49 -4.23 6.24
CA ARG A 45 -19.31 -4.78 5.17
C ARG A 45 -18.45 -4.91 3.92
N LEU A 46 -18.16 -6.15 3.53
CA LEU A 46 -17.33 -6.47 2.39
C LEU A 46 -18.01 -6.10 1.06
N PRO A 47 -17.23 -5.70 0.03
CA PRO A 47 -17.76 -5.45 -1.30
C PRO A 47 -18.33 -6.75 -1.89
N GLN A 48 -19.51 -6.66 -2.52
CA GLN A 48 -20.17 -7.82 -3.15
C GLN A 48 -19.83 -7.95 -4.64
N ARG A 49 -19.01 -7.04 -5.16
CA ARG A 49 -18.62 -6.93 -6.58
C ARG A 49 -17.22 -6.30 -6.67
N GLU A 50 -16.52 -6.57 -7.76
CA GLU A 50 -15.18 -6.02 -8.03
C GLU A 50 -15.16 -4.49 -8.08
N PHE A 51 -16.25 -3.88 -8.54
CA PHE A 51 -16.45 -2.44 -8.48
C PHE A 51 -17.51 -2.13 -7.43
N GLY A 52 -17.12 -1.44 -6.37
CA GLY A 52 -18.04 -1.18 -5.28
C GLY A 52 -17.43 -0.44 -4.11
N GLN A 53 -17.96 -0.74 -2.94
CA GLN A 53 -17.61 -0.07 -1.71
C GLN A 53 -17.48 -1.07 -0.57
N LEU A 54 -16.50 -0.83 0.28
CA LEU A 54 -16.37 -1.44 1.60
C LEU A 54 -16.85 -0.41 2.63
N SER A 55 -17.71 -0.83 3.56
CA SER A 55 -18.12 0.01 4.69
C SER A 55 -17.39 -0.43 5.95
N LEU A 56 -16.82 0.52 6.68
CA LEU A 56 -16.07 0.27 7.92
C LEU A 56 -16.70 1.04 9.08
N ARG A 57 -16.93 0.36 10.20
CA ARG A 57 -17.35 0.97 11.46
C ARG A 57 -16.41 0.50 12.58
N ARG A 58 -15.46 1.35 12.95
CA ARG A 58 -14.41 1.01 13.95
C ARG A 58 -14.92 0.86 15.38
N CYS A 59 -16.09 1.42 15.69
CA CYS A 59 -16.71 1.32 17.01
C CYS A 59 -18.24 1.49 16.92
N PRO A 60 -19.03 1.01 17.90
CA PRO A 60 -20.50 1.06 17.82
C PRO A 60 -21.09 2.46 17.59
N ALA A 61 -20.48 3.48 18.19
CA ALA A 61 -20.88 4.89 18.09
C ALA A 61 -20.16 5.67 16.98
N CYS A 62 -19.21 5.04 16.27
CA CYS A 62 -18.44 5.69 15.22
C CYS A 62 -19.31 5.88 13.96
N THR A 63 -19.03 6.95 13.22
CA THR A 63 -19.61 7.13 11.87
C THR A 63 -19.10 6.02 10.95
N VAL A 64 -19.97 5.52 10.08
CA VAL A 64 -19.59 4.54 9.06
C VAL A 64 -18.78 5.25 7.98
N GLU A 65 -17.59 4.73 7.70
CA GLU A 65 -16.76 5.17 6.61
C GLU A 65 -16.98 4.28 5.38
N THR A 66 -16.97 4.88 4.19
CA THR A 66 -17.15 4.17 2.92
C THR A 66 -15.91 4.33 2.06
N TRP A 67 -15.34 3.19 1.66
CA TRP A 67 -14.06 3.11 0.96
C TRP A 67 -14.29 2.44 -0.39
N ARG A 68 -13.65 2.94 -1.44
CA ARG A 68 -13.86 2.50 -2.82
C ARG A 68 -13.03 1.26 -3.11
N VAL A 69 -13.67 0.29 -3.77
CA VAL A 69 -13.08 -0.93 -4.30
C VAL A 69 -13.23 -0.88 -5.82
N ASP A 70 -12.17 -1.28 -6.52
CA ASP A 70 -12.12 -1.38 -7.98
C ASP A 70 -11.40 -2.66 -8.41
N ALA A 71 -11.33 -2.91 -9.72
CA ALA A 71 -10.72 -4.11 -10.28
C ALA A 71 -9.23 -4.30 -9.96
N ASP A 72 -8.52 -3.25 -9.50
CA ASP A 72 -7.12 -3.38 -9.09
C ASP A 72 -6.98 -3.83 -7.62
N THR A 73 -8.09 -3.97 -6.90
CA THR A 73 -8.08 -4.40 -5.51
C THR A 73 -7.68 -5.88 -5.40
N ARG A 74 -6.65 -6.16 -4.60
CA ARG A 74 -6.17 -7.54 -4.38
C ARG A 74 -6.77 -8.16 -3.12
N TYR A 75 -7.19 -9.41 -3.21
CA TYR A 75 -7.76 -10.16 -2.09
C TYR A 75 -6.80 -11.26 -1.64
N LEU A 76 -6.59 -11.37 -0.32
CA LEU A 76 -5.62 -12.30 0.26
C LEU A 76 -6.23 -13.11 1.40
N LEU A 77 -6.04 -14.42 1.37
CA LEU A 77 -6.21 -15.30 2.53
C LEU A 77 -4.84 -15.58 3.13
N GLY A 78 -4.52 -14.94 4.25
CA GLY A 78 -3.16 -14.91 4.79
C GLY A 78 -2.18 -14.27 3.80
N MET A 79 -1.33 -15.08 3.17
CA MET A 79 -0.37 -14.63 2.15
C MET A 79 -0.76 -15.01 0.71
N GLN A 80 -1.84 -15.77 0.53
CA GLN A 80 -2.25 -16.28 -0.76
C GLN A 80 -3.24 -15.34 -1.44
N ALA A 81 -2.95 -14.95 -2.69
CA ALA A 81 -3.90 -14.20 -3.51
C ALA A 81 -5.04 -15.10 -3.99
N VAL A 82 -6.26 -14.59 -3.90
CA VAL A 82 -7.50 -15.30 -4.26
C VAL A 82 -8.42 -14.37 -5.05
N SER A 83 -9.45 -14.94 -5.67
CA SER A 83 -10.56 -14.18 -6.26
C SER A 83 -11.43 -13.52 -5.18
N LEU A 84 -12.26 -12.54 -5.59
CA LEU A 84 -13.26 -11.96 -4.69
C LEU A 84 -14.24 -13.02 -4.17
N ASP A 85 -14.69 -13.93 -5.03
CA ASP A 85 -15.65 -14.97 -4.65
C ASP A 85 -15.08 -15.92 -3.60
N GLU A 86 -13.83 -16.37 -3.78
CA GLU A 86 -13.12 -17.18 -2.77
C GLU A 86 -12.89 -16.41 -1.46
N PHE A 87 -12.60 -15.11 -1.56
CA PHE A 87 -12.41 -14.27 -0.38
C PHE A 87 -13.71 -14.10 0.42
N LEU A 88 -14.82 -13.87 -0.27
CA LEU A 88 -16.15 -13.76 0.35
C LEU A 88 -16.58 -15.10 0.96
N ALA A 89 -16.41 -16.20 0.24
CA ALA A 89 -16.71 -17.53 0.76
C ALA A 89 -15.90 -17.83 2.04
N ALA A 90 -14.61 -17.47 2.06
CA ALA A 90 -13.79 -17.64 3.24
C ALA A 90 -14.22 -16.72 4.40
N ALA A 91 -14.65 -15.49 4.11
CA ALA A 91 -15.16 -14.56 5.12
C ALA A 91 -16.44 -15.07 5.81
N ASP A 92 -17.22 -15.88 5.11
CA ASP A 92 -18.44 -16.49 5.64
C ASP A 92 -18.19 -17.78 6.47
N ASP A 93 -17.00 -18.37 6.37
CA ASP A 93 -16.69 -19.72 6.90
C ASP A 93 -16.22 -19.74 8.37
N GLY A 94 -16.32 -18.61 9.09
CA GLY A 94 -15.85 -18.53 10.47
C GLY A 94 -16.51 -17.43 11.31
N PRO A 95 -16.23 -17.40 12.63
CA PRO A 95 -16.78 -16.38 13.50
C PRO A 95 -16.22 -14.99 13.15
N ALA A 96 -17.08 -14.10 12.67
CA ALA A 96 -16.71 -12.77 12.18
C ALA A 96 -15.89 -11.94 13.19
N ALA A 97 -16.19 -12.06 14.48
CA ALA A 97 -15.48 -11.36 15.54
C ALA A 97 -14.06 -11.89 15.80
N ALA A 98 -13.73 -13.10 15.35
CA ALA A 98 -12.39 -13.68 15.47
C ALA A 98 -11.53 -13.47 14.23
N ALA A 99 -12.15 -13.19 13.07
CA ALA A 99 -11.45 -12.98 11.83
C ALA A 99 -10.85 -11.56 11.78
N MET A 100 -9.55 -11.47 11.53
CA MET A 100 -8.84 -10.21 11.38
C MET A 100 -8.71 -9.84 9.90
N LEU A 101 -9.23 -8.66 9.56
CA LEU A 101 -9.16 -8.04 8.25
C LEU A 101 -8.19 -6.86 8.30
N VAL A 102 -7.15 -6.91 7.46
CA VAL A 102 -6.27 -5.77 7.21
C VAL A 102 -6.70 -5.12 5.89
N ILE A 103 -7.07 -3.84 5.96
CA ILE A 103 -7.54 -3.05 4.83
C ILE A 103 -6.42 -2.08 4.45
N PHE A 104 -5.78 -2.35 3.32
CA PHE A 104 -4.75 -1.50 2.76
C PHE A 104 -5.36 -0.50 1.78
N HIS A 105 -4.90 0.74 1.81
CA HIS A 105 -5.45 1.83 1.02
C HIS A 105 -4.39 2.85 0.59
N GLU A 106 -4.76 3.65 -0.40
CA GLU A 106 -3.93 4.76 -0.86
C GLU A 106 -3.74 5.81 0.24
N PRO A 107 -2.52 6.36 0.38
CA PRO A 107 -2.26 7.49 1.27
C PRO A 107 -3.11 8.70 0.90
N GLY A 108 -3.78 9.29 1.88
CA GLY A 108 -4.64 10.48 1.66
C GLY A 108 -5.96 10.20 0.93
N GLY A 109 -6.21 8.95 0.51
CA GLY A 109 -7.42 8.53 -0.17
C GLY A 109 -8.19 7.43 0.57
N ARG A 110 -9.35 7.08 0.02
CA ARG A 110 -10.18 5.95 0.47
C ARG A 110 -10.29 4.86 -0.60
N ARG A 111 -9.33 4.76 -1.51
CA ARG A 111 -9.25 3.66 -2.46
C ARG A 111 -8.51 2.49 -1.83
N ILE A 112 -9.17 1.35 -1.75
CA ILE A 112 -8.58 0.12 -1.25
C ILE A 112 -7.64 -0.44 -2.32
N THR A 113 -6.43 -0.80 -1.94
CA THR A 113 -5.46 -1.47 -2.82
C THR A 113 -5.42 -2.96 -2.55
N ARG A 114 -5.72 -3.37 -1.31
CA ARG A 114 -5.60 -4.75 -0.88
C ARG A 114 -6.42 -5.04 0.38
N LEU A 115 -7.04 -6.21 0.43
CA LEU A 115 -7.71 -6.77 1.59
C LEU A 115 -7.02 -8.07 1.99
N ARG A 116 -6.70 -8.22 3.27
CA ARG A 116 -6.11 -9.46 3.79
C ARG A 116 -6.92 -9.99 4.96
N LEU A 117 -7.44 -11.20 4.79
CA LEU A 117 -8.18 -11.92 5.81
C LEU A 117 -7.30 -12.99 6.47
N SER A 118 -7.39 -13.09 7.78
CA SER A 118 -6.66 -14.07 8.58
C SER A 118 -7.44 -14.44 9.84
N TRP A 119 -7.21 -15.66 10.34
CA TRP A 119 -7.80 -16.14 11.59
C TRP A 119 -6.70 -16.45 12.60
N PRO A 120 -6.96 -16.24 13.90
CA PRO A 120 -6.09 -16.74 14.94
C PRO A 120 -5.99 -18.27 14.85
N PRO A 121 -4.84 -18.86 15.22
CA PRO A 121 -4.68 -20.30 15.27
C PRO A 121 -5.81 -20.95 16.10
N GLY A 122 -6.49 -21.95 15.52
CA GLY A 122 -7.57 -22.67 16.19
C GLY A 122 -8.96 -22.01 16.16
N ALA A 123 -9.11 -20.83 15.55
CA ALA A 123 -10.41 -20.16 15.39
C ALA A 123 -11.26 -20.68 14.22
N GLY A 124 -10.85 -21.78 13.59
CA GLY A 124 -11.53 -22.43 12.46
C GLY A 124 -10.95 -22.06 11.09
N ARG A 125 -10.96 -23.06 10.21
CA ARG A 125 -10.97 -23.04 8.74
C ARG A 125 -11.63 -24.36 8.30
#